data_AF-A0A7C5JFW3-F1
#
_entry.id   AF-A0A7C5JFW3-F1
#
_cell.length_a   1.000
_cell.length_b   1.000
_cell.length_c   1.000
_cell.angle_alpha   90.00
_cell.angle_beta   90.00
_cell.angle_gamma   90.00
#
_symmetry.space_group_name_H-M   'P 1'
#
loop_
_entity.id
_entity.type
_entity.pdbx_description
1 polymer ?
#
loop_
_entity_poly.entity_id
_entity_poly.type
_entity_poly.pdbx_seq_one_letter_code
_entity_poly.pdbx_strand_id
1 'polypeptide(L)'
;MKKITISLILIVSTLLAHDFGNVPEKKLSHIKKDRPLMVMVGKTHCIWCDSMAPQIKEIKEQYPKTVIYYMNVDKAPLDAINNNISELPVQLFYDKNG
;
A
#
# COMPACT_ATOMS: atom_id res chain seq x y z
N MET A 1 19.72 26.49 19.89
CA MET A 1 19.68 26.40 18.41
C MET A 1 19.79 24.96 17.90
N LYS A 2 20.82 24.17 18.27
CA LYS A 2 20.95 22.75 17.84
C LYS A 2 19.75 21.83 18.15
N LYS A 3 19.09 22.00 19.31
CA LYS A 3 17.91 21.20 19.68
C LYS A 3 16.69 21.49 18.80
N ILE A 4 16.55 22.74 18.35
CA ILE A 4 15.44 23.17 17.48
C ILE A 4 15.65 22.64 16.06
N THR A 5 16.88 22.66 15.54
CA THR A 5 17.19 22.10 14.22
C THR A 5 17.04 20.57 14.18
N ILE A 6 17.40 19.84 15.23
CA ILE A 6 17.20 18.38 15.30
C ILE A 6 15.71 17.99 15.33
N SER A 7 14.88 18.72 16.09
CA SER A 7 13.43 18.48 16.12
C SER A 7 12.76 18.77 14.78
N LEU A 8 13.21 19.79 14.03
CA LEU A 8 12.63 20.13 12.73
C LEU A 8 12.90 19.06 11.67
N ILE A 9 14.09 18.46 11.67
CA ILE A 9 14.47 17.39 10.73
C ILE A 9 13.64 16.12 10.97
N LEU A 10 13.35 15.79 12.23
CA LEU A 10 12.57 14.61 12.60
C LEU A 10 11.11 14.69 12.12
N ILE A 11 10.52 15.89 12.12
CA ILE A 11 9.15 16.15 11.64
C ILE A 11 9.08 16.03 10.11
N VAL A 12 10.12 16.48 9.39
CA VAL A 12 10.17 16.36 7.92
C VAL A 12 10.30 14.91 7.47
N SER A 13 11.04 14.06 8.19
CA SER A 13 11.14 12.63 7.85
C SER A 13 9.82 11.86 7.94
N THR A 14 8.86 12.32 8.75
CA THR A 14 7.54 11.68 8.84
C THR A 14 6.60 12.04 7.67
N LEU A 15 6.93 13.04 6.86
CA LEU A 15 6.13 13.44 5.68
C LEU A 15 6.33 12.53 4.46
N LEU A 16 7.26 11.57 4.53
CA LEU A 16 7.48 10.54 3.52
C LEU A 16 6.74 9.23 3.87
N ALA A 17 5.65 9.31 4.63
CA ALA A 17 4.79 8.17 4.89
C ALA A 17 3.88 7.94 3.67
N HIS A 18 3.89 6.72 3.13
CA HIS A 18 2.99 6.28 2.05
C HIS A 18 1.53 6.59 2.39
N ASP A 19 0.92 7.55 1.68
CA ASP A 19 -0.52 7.84 1.78
C ASP A 19 -1.25 7.33 0.53
N PHE A 20 -1.81 6.12 0.62
CA PHE A 20 -2.70 5.56 -0.41
C PHE A 20 -4.14 6.12 -0.31
N GLY A 21 -4.40 7.12 0.53
CA GLY A 21 -5.71 7.68 0.77
C GLY A 21 -6.67 6.69 1.43
N ASN A 22 -7.93 6.66 0.97
CA ASN A 22 -8.99 5.76 1.47
C ASN A 22 -8.85 4.31 0.99
N VAL A 23 -7.64 3.76 1.07
CA VAL A 23 -7.34 2.36 0.73
C VAL A 23 -7.03 1.59 2.01
N PRO A 24 -7.90 0.64 2.43
CA PRO A 24 -7.68 -0.13 3.64
C PRO A 24 -6.46 -1.05 3.53
N GLU A 25 -5.58 -0.99 4.55
CA GLU A 25 -4.50 -1.95 4.71
C GLU A 25 -5.04 -3.30 5.20
N LYS A 26 -4.70 -4.41 4.52
CA LYS A 26 -5.13 -5.76 4.90
C LYS A 26 -4.12 -6.83 4.47
N LYS A 27 -3.99 -7.88 5.29
CA LYS A 27 -3.31 -9.13 4.92
C LYS A 27 -4.04 -9.80 3.75
N LEU A 28 -3.31 -10.36 2.79
CA LEU A 28 -3.88 -11.08 1.63
C LEU A 28 -4.76 -12.26 2.05
N SER A 29 -4.33 -12.97 3.09
CA SER A 29 -5.07 -14.08 3.72
C SER A 29 -6.43 -13.67 4.28
N HIS A 30 -6.64 -12.38 4.59
CA HIS A 30 -7.89 -11.86 5.14
C HIS A 30 -8.76 -11.17 4.09
N ILE A 31 -8.32 -11.08 2.83
CA ILE A 31 -9.10 -10.50 1.73
C ILE A 31 -9.97 -11.60 1.11
N LYS A 32 -11.29 -11.40 1.15
CA LYS A 32 -12.25 -12.26 0.46
C LYS A 32 -12.25 -11.90 -1.03
N LYS A 33 -11.97 -12.90 -1.87
CA LYS A 33 -11.78 -12.77 -3.33
C LYS A 33 -13.04 -13.23 -4.08
N ASP A 34 -14.20 -12.71 -3.68
CA ASP A 34 -15.52 -13.10 -4.19
C ASP A 34 -16.15 -12.03 -5.11
N ARG A 35 -15.33 -11.06 -5.52
CA ARG A 35 -15.72 -9.90 -6.33
C ARG A 35 -14.48 -9.28 -6.98
N PRO A 36 -14.64 -8.57 -8.10
CA PRO A 36 -13.56 -7.81 -8.69
C PRO A 36 -12.90 -6.88 -7.68
N LEU A 37 -11.61 -7.07 -7.45
CA LEU A 37 -10.82 -6.24 -6.54
C LEU A 37 -9.35 -6.18 -6.98
N MET A 38 -8.69 -5.11 -6.55
CA MET A 38 -7.24 -4.92 -6.70
C MET A 38 -6.58 -4.93 -5.33
N VAL A 39 -5.44 -5.59 -5.20
CA VAL A 39 -4.55 -5.47 -4.04
C VAL A 39 -3.23 -4.88 -4.48
N MET A 40 -2.93 -3.68 -3.99
CA MET A 40 -1.61 -3.07 -4.12
C MET A 40 -0.70 -3.65 -3.05
N VAL A 41 0.37 -4.32 -3.44
CA VAL A 41 1.35 -4.89 -2.51
C VAL A 41 2.61 -4.04 -2.52
N GLY A 42 3.02 -3.61 -1.33
CA GLY A 42 4.18 -2.75 -1.14
C GLY A 42 4.83 -2.99 0.22
N LYS A 43 5.73 -2.10 0.61
CA LYS A 43 6.38 -2.12 1.92
C LYS A 43 6.56 -0.69 2.44
N THR A 44 6.86 -0.57 3.72
CA THR A 44 7.28 0.71 4.32
C THR A 44 8.62 1.13 3.70
N HIS A 45 8.80 2.43 3.48
CA HIS A 45 10.04 2.99 2.90
C HIS A 45 10.42 2.35 1.55
N CYS A 46 9.53 2.48 0.58
CA CYS A 46 9.70 1.99 -0.78
C CYS A 46 9.40 3.12 -1.79
N ILE A 47 10.46 3.67 -2.39
CA ILE A 47 10.37 4.81 -3.32
C ILE A 47 9.40 4.53 -4.47
N TRP A 48 9.43 3.31 -5.01
CA TRP A 48 8.52 2.91 -6.10
C TRP A 48 7.07 2.78 -5.62
N CYS A 49 6.86 2.33 -4.39
CA CYS A 49 5.55 2.27 -3.77
C CYS A 49 5.01 3.68 -3.47
N ASP A 50 5.88 4.62 -3.07
CA ASP A 50 5.55 6.04 -2.87
C ASP A 50 5.12 6.67 -4.20
N SER A 51 5.86 6.40 -5.27
CA SER A 51 5.54 6.89 -6.61
C SER A 51 4.18 6.40 -7.12
N MET A 52 3.69 5.25 -6.65
CA MET A 52 2.40 4.71 -7.05
C MET A 52 1.22 5.21 -6.21
N ALA A 53 1.46 5.66 -4.98
CA ALA A 53 0.40 6.07 -4.06
C ALA A 53 -0.56 7.15 -4.64
N PRO A 54 -0.08 8.19 -5.34
CA PRO A 54 -0.96 9.18 -5.96
C PRO A 54 -1.91 8.60 -7.01
N GLN A 55 -1.43 7.62 -7.80
CA GLN A 55 -2.22 7.00 -8.86
C GLN A 55 -3.33 6.12 -8.27
N ILE A 56 -3.01 5.38 -7.21
CA ILE A 56 -4.00 4.57 -6.48
C ILE A 56 -5.07 5.45 -5.84
N LYS A 57 -4.66 6.60 -5.27
CA LYS A 57 -5.58 7.60 -4.74
C LYS A 57 -6.50 8.16 -5.82
N GLU A 58 -5.95 8.55 -6.97
CA GLU A 58 -6.73 9.04 -8.11
C GLU A 58 -7.75 8.01 -8.61
N ILE A 59 -7.34 6.75 -8.75
CA ILE A 59 -8.25 5.66 -9.14
C ILE A 59 -9.40 5.53 -8.12
N LYS A 60 -9.11 5.62 -6.82
CA LYS A 60 -10.14 5.50 -5.78
C LYS A 60 -11.09 6.71 -5.77
N GLU A 61 -10.60 7.90 -6.09
CA GLU A 61 -11.40 9.12 -6.21
C GLU A 61 -12.29 9.10 -7.47
N GLN A 62 -11.76 8.69 -8.62
CA GLN A 62 -12.51 8.57 -9.88
C GLN A 62 -13.50 7.40 -9.88
N TYR A 63 -13.12 6.28 -9.26
CA TYR A 63 -13.89 5.04 -9.24
C TYR A 63 -14.14 4.58 -7.79
N PRO A 64 -15.01 5.28 -7.02
CA PRO A 64 -15.19 5.02 -5.59
C PRO A 64 -15.73 3.62 -5.29
N LYS A 65 -16.41 2.98 -6.25
CA LYS A 65 -16.94 1.61 -6.15
C LYS A 65 -15.86 0.54 -6.31
N THR A 66 -14.68 0.86 -6.87
CA THR A 66 -13.59 -0.10 -7.02
C THR A 66 -13.09 -0.54 -5.65
N VAL A 67 -13.00 -1.85 -5.46
CA VAL A 67 -12.49 -2.44 -4.22
C VAL A 67 -10.97 -2.53 -4.33
N ILE A 68 -10.28 -1.70 -3.55
CA ILE A 68 -8.82 -1.64 -3.51
C ILE A 68 -8.38 -1.90 -2.07
N TYR A 69 -7.39 -2.78 -1.89
CA TYR A 69 -6.70 -2.99 -0.62
C TYR A 69 -5.21 -2.69 -0.79
N TYR A 70 -4.55 -2.33 0.31
CA TYR A 70 -3.09 -2.27 0.40
C TYR A 70 -2.58 -3.41 1.28
N MET A 71 -1.55 -4.13 0.84
CA MET A 71 -0.86 -5.11 1.67
C MET A 71 0.58 -4.63 1.90
N ASN A 72 0.95 -4.43 3.17
CA ASN A 72 2.30 -4.11 3.57
C ASN A 72 3.10 -5.38 3.91
N VAL A 73 4.11 -5.69 3.11
CA VAL A 73 4.97 -6.87 3.26
C VAL A 73 5.75 -6.85 4.58
N ASP A 74 6.15 -5.68 5.09
CA ASP A 74 6.86 -5.60 6.38
C ASP A 74 5.99 -6.09 7.55
N LYS A 75 4.66 -5.95 7.43
CA LYS A 75 3.68 -6.38 8.44
C LYS A 75 3.14 -7.79 8.20
N ALA A 76 3.36 -8.35 7.00
CA ALA A 76 2.81 -9.64 6.59
C ALA A 76 3.76 -10.39 5.64
N PRO A 77 5.01 -10.69 6.04
CA PRO A 77 6.00 -11.29 5.15
C PRO A 77 5.61 -12.70 4.69
N LEU A 78 4.95 -13.48 5.56
CA LEU A 78 4.47 -14.82 5.21
C LEU A 78 3.39 -14.79 4.14
N ASP A 79 2.53 -13.77 4.12
CA ASP A 79 1.53 -13.62 3.07
C ASP A 79 2.20 -13.35 1.71
N ALA A 80 3.27 -12.56 1.67
CA ALA A 80 4.03 -12.32 0.44
C ALA A 80 4.68 -13.62 -0.07
N ILE A 81 5.34 -14.36 0.82
CA ILE A 81 6.00 -15.64 0.51
C ILE A 81 4.97 -16.66 -0.01
N ASN A 82 3.86 -16.85 0.72
CA ASN A 82 2.84 -17.83 0.37
C ASN A 82 2.10 -17.50 -0.94
N ASN A 83 2.15 -16.24 -1.39
CA ASN A 83 1.57 -15.80 -2.66
C ASN A 83 2.62 -15.55 -3.75
N ASN A 84 3.86 -16.03 -3.58
CA ASN A 84 4.96 -15.92 -4.55
C ASN A 84 5.26 -14.48 -4.99
N ILE A 85 5.18 -13.53 -4.07
CA ILE A 85 5.49 -12.12 -4.35
C ILE A 85 7.00 -11.92 -4.21
N SER A 86 7.68 -11.76 -5.34
CA SER A 86 9.14 -11.56 -5.42
C SER A 86 9.55 -10.13 -5.75
N GLU A 87 8.61 -9.26 -6.11
CA GLU A 87 8.86 -7.91 -6.60
C GLU A 87 7.89 -6.91 -5.97
N LEU A 88 8.34 -5.66 -5.79
CA LEU A 88 7.55 -4.58 -5.22
C LEU A 88 7.78 -3.26 -5.97
N PRO A 89 6.74 -2.43 -6.11
CA PRO A 89 5.34 -2.74 -5.84
C PRO A 89 4.75 -3.69 -6.88
N VAL A 90 3.73 -4.47 -6.50
CA VAL A 90 2.95 -5.30 -7.45
C VAL A 90 1.46 -5.10 -7.23
N GLN A 91 0.68 -5.18 -8.31
CA GLN A 91 -0.77 -5.09 -8.29
C GLN A 91 -1.36 -6.48 -8.59
N LEU A 92 -2.15 -7.00 -7.67
CA LEU A 92 -2.89 -8.25 -7.85
C LEU A 92 -4.33 -7.91 -8.23
N PHE A 93 -4.79 -8.43 -9.35
CA PHE A 93 -6.17 -8.28 -9.81
C PHE A 93 -6.89 -9.62 -9.64
N TYR A 94 -8.04 -9.59 -8.98
CA TYR A 94 -8.91 -10.74 -8.81
C TYR A 94 -10.23 -10.47 -9.52
N ASP A 95 -10.79 -11.51 -10.12
CA ASP A 95 -12.12 -11.44 -10.72
C ASP A 95 -13.18 -11.90 -9.71
N LYS A 96 -14.41 -12.17 -10.18
CA LYS A 96 -15.50 -12.65 -9.32
C LYS A 96 -15.30 -14.07 -8.77
N ASN A 97 -14.39 -14.84 -9.37
CA ASN A 97 -14.10 -16.24 -9.05
C ASN A 97 -12.82 -16.38 -8.22
N GLY A 98 -12.02 -15.31 -8.08
CA GLY A 98 -10.80 -15.27 -7.29
C GLY A 98 -9.58 -14.97 -8.14
#